data_AF-A0A2D5JLP4-F1
#
_entry.id   AF-A0A2D5JLP4-F1
#
_cell.length_a   1.000
_cell.length_b   1.000
_cell.length_c   1.000
_cell.angle_alpha   90.00
_cell.angle_beta   90.00
_cell.angle_gamma   90.00
#
_symmetry.space_group_name_H-M   'P 1'
#
loop_
_entity.id
_entity.type
_entity.pdbx_description
1 polymer ?
#
loop_
_entity_poly.entity_id
_entity_poly.type
_entity_poly.pdbx_seq_one_letter_code
_entity_poly.pdbx_strand_id
1 'polypeptide(L)' 'MKTYGLIGKELGHSFSQHYFEQKFNRENIKDSCYQNFELKNIYLFPELIKKNTLSGLNVTIPY' A
#
# COMPACT_ATOMS: atom_id res chain seq x y z
N MET A 1 -3.44 11.68 8.70
CA MET A 1 -2.61 10.47 8.52
C MET A 1 -2.44 10.22 7.03
N LYS A 2 -1.21 10.11 6.54
CA LYS A 2 -0.88 9.76 5.15
C LYS A 2 -0.92 8.25 4.99
N THR A 3 -1.66 7.77 4.00
CA THR A 3 -1.78 6.34 3.73
C THR A 3 -1.01 5.99 2.46
N TYR A 4 -0.02 5.12 2.61
CA TYR A 4 0.73 4.52 1.52
C TYR A 4 0.31 3.07 1.35
N GLY A 5 0.67 2.46 0.22
CA GLY A 5 0.47 1.02 0.10
C GLY A 5 1.05 0.37 -1.13
N LEU A 6 0.85 -0.93 -1.20
CA LEU A 6 1.25 -1.78 -2.31
C LEU A 6 0.01 -2.33 -3.00
N ILE A 7 -0.04 -2.25 -4.34
CA ILE A 7 -1.05 -2.93 -5.15
C ILE A 7 -0.41 -4.12 -5.86
N GLY A 8 -1.13 -5.24 -5.83
CA GLY A 8 -0.78 -6.49 -6.51
C GLY A 8 -1.97 -7.44 -6.49
N LYS A 9 -1.87 -8.59 -7.17
CA LYS A 9 -2.97 -9.56 -7.20
C LYS A 9 -3.05 -10.40 -5.92
N GLU A 10 -1.88 -10.82 -5.42
CA GLU A 10 -1.71 -11.59 -4.20
C GLU A 10 -0.52 -10.98 -3.44
N LEU A 11 -0.74 -10.56 -2.20
CA LEU A 11 0.21 -9.79 -1.39
C LEU A 11 0.45 -10.42 -0.01
N GLY A 12 -0.14 -11.58 0.29
CA GLY A 12 0.02 -12.26 1.58
C GLY A 12 1.48 -12.55 1.98
N HIS A 13 2.40 -12.67 1.01
CA HIS A 13 3.83 -12.85 1.26
C HIS A 13 4.66 -11.58 1.07
N SER A 14 4.03 -10.43 0.83
CA SER A 14 4.74 -9.18 0.60
C SER A 14 5.43 -8.68 1.87
N PHE A 15 6.73 -8.41 1.76
CA PHE A 15 7.53 -7.80 2.81
C PHE A 15 7.37 -6.28 2.90
N SER A 16 6.76 -5.63 1.90
CA SER A 16 6.74 -4.16 1.79
C SER A 16 6.06 -3.50 2.97
N GLN A 17 4.91 -4.02 3.43
CA GLN A 17 4.20 -3.42 4.56
C GLN A 17 5.07 -3.41 5.82
N HIS A 18 5.64 -4.56 6.19
CA HIS A 18 6.52 -4.66 7.35
C HIS A 18 7.77 -3.77 7.21
N TYR A 19 8.38 -3.74 6.03
CA TYR A 19 9.53 -2.88 5.75
C TYR A 19 9.21 -1.39 5.98
N PHE A 20 8.09 -0.90 5.45
CA PHE A 20 7.73 0.52 5.59
C PHE A 20 7.27 0.87 7.00
N GLU A 21 6.58 -0.02 7.71
CA GLU A 21 6.28 0.15 9.13
C GLU A 21 7.56 0.31 9.96
N GLN A 22 8.56 -0.56 9.75
CA GLN A 22 9.86 -0.44 10.41
C GLN A 22 10.59 0.84 10.01
N LYS A 23 10.56 1.20 8.73
CA LYS A 23 11.20 2.42 8.24
C LYS A 23 10.60 3.66 8.87
N PHE A 24 9.27 3.79 8.89
CA PHE A 24 8.58 4.92 9.48
C PHE A 24 8.90 5.06 10.97
N ASN A 25 8.96 3.93 11.69
CA ASN A 25 9.37 3.92 13.09
C ASN A 25 10.84 4.40 13.26
N ARG A 26 11.78 3.79 12.53
CA ARG A 26 13.22 4.11 12.62
C ARG A 26 13.52 5.56 12.26
N GLU A 27 12.84 6.10 11.26
CA GLU A 27 13.06 7.46 10.75
C GLU A 27 12.16 8.50 11.43
N ASN A 28 11.39 8.11 12.46
CA ASN A 28 10.43 8.97 13.16
C ASN A 28 9.43 9.68 12.22
N ILE A 29 9.03 9.01 11.15
CA ILE A 29 8.02 9.49 10.22
C ILE A 29 6.65 9.25 10.85
N LYS A 30 6.12 10.30 11.49
CA LYS A 30 4.82 10.26 12.16
C LYS A 30 3.66 10.42 11.17
N ASP A 31 2.46 10.11 11.65
CA ASP A 31 1.20 10.26 10.91
C ASP A 31 1.19 9.59 9.54
N SER A 32 1.91 8.47 9.38
CA SER A 32 2.03 7.73 8.13
C SER A 32 1.79 6.24 8.38
N CYS A 33 1.08 5.58 7.46
CA CYS A 33 0.86 4.14 7.51
C CYS A 33 1.06 3.53 6.12
N TYR A 34 1.33 2.22 6.08
CA TYR A 34 1.50 1.46 4.85
C TYR A 34 0.63 0.22 4.89
N GLN A 35 -0.10 -0.09 3.81
CA GLN A 35 -1.02 -1.22 3.75
C GLN A 35 -0.93 -1.96 2.41
N ASN A 36 -1.22 -3.25 2.41
CA ASN A 36 -1.40 -4.04 1.20
C ASN A 36 -2.83 -3.90 0.66
N PHE A 37 -2.95 -3.64 -0.65
CA PHE A 37 -4.21 -3.50 -1.37
C PHE A 37 -4.28 -4.55 -2.49
N GLU A 38 -4.78 -5.74 -2.16
CA GLU A 38 -4.97 -6.80 -3.16
C GLU A 38 -6.09 -6.46 -4.15
N LEU A 39 -5.78 -6.54 -5.44
CA LEU A 39 -6.74 -6.33 -6.52
C LEU A 39 -6.91 -7.62 -7.33
N LYS A 40 -8.09 -8.25 -7.25
CA LYS A 40 -8.40 -9.43 -8.06
C LYS A 40 -8.31 -9.17 -9.56
N ASN A 41 -8.58 -7.93 -9.98
CA ASN A 41 -8.40 -7.42 -11.33
C ASN A 41 -8.03 -5.92 -11.28
N ILE A 42 -7.36 -5.41 -12.32
CA ILE A 42 -6.92 -4.01 -12.38
C ILE A 42 -8.08 -3.01 -12.47
N TYR A 43 -9.25 -3.42 -12.97
CA TYR A 43 -10.42 -2.56 -13.12
C TYR A 43 -11.05 -2.15 -11.78
N LEU A 44 -10.64 -2.78 -10.66
CA LEU A 44 -11.01 -2.36 -9.31
C LEU A 44 -10.19 -1.17 -8.79
N PHE A 45 -9.08 -0.81 -9.46
CA PHE A 45 -8.23 0.28 -9.03
C PHE A 45 -8.96 1.65 -8.90
N PRO A 46 -9.82 2.07 -9.84
CA PRO A 46 -10.59 3.30 -9.68
C PRO A 46 -11.48 3.32 -8.45
N GLU A 47 -12.03 2.17 -8.02
CA GLU A 47 -12.79 2.09 -6.78
C GLU A 47 -11.89 2.19 -5.54
N LEU A 48 -10.72 1.56 -5.59
CA LEU A 48 -9.73 1.62 -4.51
C LEU A 48 -9.36 3.07 -4.18
N ILE A 49 -9.03 3.87 -5.21
CA ILE A 49 -8.62 5.27 -5.02
C ILE A 49 -9.78 6.19 -4.63
N LYS A 50 -11.03 5.84 -4.98
CA LYS A 50 -12.22 6.58 -4.54
C LYS A 50 -12.54 6.31 -3.07
N LYS A 51 -12.35 5.08 -2.60
CA LYS A 51 -12.64 4.64 -1.23
C LYS A 51 -11.57 5.07 -0.22
N ASN A 52 -10.34 5.32 -0.68
CA ASN A 52 -9.19 5.60 0.17
C ASN A 52 -8.52 6.92 -0.18
N THR A 53 -8.23 7.75 0.81
CA THR A 53 -7.37 8.93 0.62
C THR A 53 -5.91 8.50 0.69
N LEU A 54 -5.32 8.17 -0.46
CA LEU A 54 -3.96 7.65 -0.58
C LEU A 54 -2.95 8.77 -0.86
N SER A 55 -1.77 8.68 -0.26
CA SER A 55 -0.64 9.60 -0.42
C SER A 55 0.48 9.04 -1.30
N GLY A 56 0.40 7.76 -1.69
CA GLY A 56 1.33 7.12 -2.62
C GLY A 56 1.12 5.62 -2.69
N LEU A 57 1.51 5.02 -3.81
CA LEU A 57 1.35 3.59 -4.06
C LEU A 57 2.60 3.02 -4.72
N ASN A 58 3.03 1.85 -4.27
CA ASN A 58 3.86 0.95 -5.03
C ASN A 58 2.97 -0.04 -5.78
N VAL A 59 3.51 -0.59 -6.86
CA VAL A 59 2.79 -1.42 -7.81
C VAL A 59 3.71 -2.61 -8.13
N THR A 60 3.17 -3.83 -8.02
CA THR A 60 3.92 -5.08 -8.28
C THR A 60 3.12 -6.02 -9.16
N ILE A 61 3.84 -6.96 -9.77
CA ILE A 61 3.31 -7.96 -10.70
C ILE A 61 2.03 -8.60 -10.12
N PRO A 62 0.97 -8.75 -10.94
CA PRO A 62 0.88 -8.46 -12.37
C PRO A 62 0.31 -7.07 -12.71
N TYR A 63 0.41 -6.09 -11.81
CA TYR A 63 -0.12 -4.74 -12.02
C TYR A 63 0.96 -3.69 -11.98
#